data_AF-Q4S303-F1
#
_entry.id   AF-Q4S303-F1
#
_cell.length_a   1.000
_cell.length_b   1.000
_cell.length_c   1.000
_cell.angle_alpha   90.00
_cell.angle_beta   90.00
_cell.angle_gamma   90.00
#
_symmetry.space_group_name_H-M   'P 1'
#
loop_
_entity.id
_entity.type
_entity.pdbx_description
1 polymer ?
#
loop_
_entity_poly.entity_id
_entity_poly.type
_entity_poly.pdbx_seq_one_letter_code
_entity_poly.pdbx_strand_id
1 'polypeptide(L)'
;MNACPACRPAATHCFPYVKKRIAVMYQHQSDLSPIEVAIDEMSAKVAELRLLCSASEVDMIRLQLKLQGSVSVQVGTAAAGKRPVITRRRLTHTPVPLQVNAGPLAYARAFLDDSSAKKFPDNKVKQLKEVFRHFADSCGQALAVNERLIKEDQQEYHDEMKANYRDLTRELSSIMHEQVDGERLGTD
;
A
#
# COMPACT_ATOMS: atom_id res chain seq x y z
N MET A 1 37.86 -18.19 0.56
CA MET A 1 37.10 -17.37 -0.41
C MET A 1 36.69 -16.11 0.32
N ASN A 2 37.20 -14.94 -0.09
CA ASN A 2 37.02 -13.70 0.66
C ASN A 2 35.76 -12.97 0.15
N ALA A 3 34.91 -12.50 1.07
CA ALA A 3 33.70 -11.76 0.74
C ALA A 3 34.01 -10.33 0.27
N CYS A 4 33.17 -9.77 -0.61
CA CYS A 4 33.33 -8.40 -1.08
C CYS A 4 32.85 -7.40 0.00
N PRO A 5 33.69 -6.45 0.46
CA PRO A 5 33.32 -5.51 1.52
C PRO A 5 32.17 -4.56 1.14
N ALA A 6 31.99 -4.28 -0.16
CA ALA A 6 30.92 -3.40 -0.65
C ALA A 6 29.54 -4.07 -0.68
N CYS A 7 29.46 -5.40 -0.74
CA CYS A 7 28.20 -6.12 -0.89
C CYS A 7 27.57 -6.55 0.46
N ARG A 8 28.15 -6.17 1.61
CA ARG A 8 28.03 -6.93 2.88
C ARG A 8 28.35 -8.43 2.59
N PRO A 9 28.35 -9.42 3.51
CA PRO A 9 28.87 -10.75 3.14
C PRO A 9 27.96 -11.52 2.16
N ALA A 10 27.01 -10.87 1.49
CA ALA A 10 25.98 -11.49 0.66
C ALA A 10 26.50 -12.13 -0.63
N ALA A 11 27.57 -11.58 -1.24
CA ALA A 11 28.08 -12.07 -2.52
C ALA A 11 29.60 -12.04 -2.61
N THR A 12 30.16 -12.90 -3.47
CA THR A 12 31.61 -12.94 -3.76
C THR A 12 32.10 -11.66 -4.46
N HIS A 13 31.24 -11.02 -5.26
CA HIS A 13 31.54 -9.84 -6.06
C HIS A 13 30.30 -8.94 -6.14
N CYS A 14 30.45 -7.69 -6.61
CA CYS A 14 29.33 -6.77 -6.82
C CYS A 14 29.12 -6.50 -8.31
N PHE A 15 27.88 -6.20 -8.70
CA PHE A 15 27.62 -5.68 -10.05
C PHE A 15 28.00 -4.20 -10.15
N PRO A 16 28.47 -3.73 -11.32
CA PRO A 16 28.73 -4.49 -12.55
C PRO A 16 29.98 -5.40 -12.46
N TYR A 17 29.94 -6.60 -13.04
CA TYR A 17 31.04 -7.58 -13.00
C TYR A 17 31.20 -8.32 -14.33
N VAL A 18 32.40 -8.81 -14.60
CA VAL A 18 32.76 -9.51 -15.86
C VAL A 18 31.99 -10.80 -16.09
N LYS A 19 31.50 -11.45 -15.03
CA LYS A 19 30.62 -12.64 -15.14
C LYS A 19 29.16 -12.23 -15.01
N LYS A 20 28.31 -12.79 -15.87
CA LYS A 20 26.84 -12.63 -15.81
C LYS A 20 26.20 -13.28 -14.58
N ARG A 21 26.95 -14.06 -13.79
CA ARG A 21 26.48 -14.74 -12.57
C ARG A 21 27.53 -14.57 -11.47
N ILE A 22 27.08 -14.16 -10.29
CA ILE A 22 27.92 -14.02 -9.09
C ILE A 22 27.35 -14.96 -8.02
N ALA A 23 28.23 -15.72 -7.36
CA ALA A 23 27.82 -16.61 -6.28
C ALA A 23 27.40 -15.81 -5.03
N VAL A 24 26.22 -16.14 -4.51
CA VAL A 24 25.72 -15.67 -3.20
C VAL A 24 26.48 -16.44 -2.12
N MET A 25 27.14 -15.71 -1.20
CA MET A 25 27.91 -16.31 -0.10
C MET A 25 27.13 -16.35 1.20
N TYR A 26 26.27 -15.36 1.44
CA TYR A 26 25.46 -15.26 2.64
C TYR A 26 24.06 -14.80 2.27
N GLN A 27 23.05 -15.52 2.74
CA GLN A 27 21.67 -15.14 2.58
C GLN A 27 21.13 -14.72 3.95
N HIS A 28 20.75 -13.46 4.09
CA HIS A 28 19.97 -13.02 5.23
C HIS A 28 18.48 -13.22 4.90
N GLN A 29 17.80 -14.06 5.67
CA GLN A 29 16.35 -14.20 5.60
C GLN A 29 15.76 -13.59 6.86
N SER A 30 14.87 -12.62 6.71
CA SER A 30 14.08 -12.04 7.79
C SER A 30 12.62 -12.37 7.50
N ASP A 31 11.96 -13.03 8.46
CA ASP A 31 10.54 -13.31 8.35
C ASP A 31 9.77 -12.10 8.91
N LEU A 32 8.96 -11.47 8.06
CA LEU A 32 8.04 -10.42 8.47
C LEU A 32 6.74 -11.04 8.97
N SER A 33 6.23 -10.51 10.06
CA SER A 33 4.90 -10.88 10.55
C SER A 33 3.81 -10.39 9.58
N PRO A 34 2.62 -11.01 9.61
CA PRO A 34 1.48 -10.58 8.80
C PRO A 34 1.19 -9.08 8.84
N ILE A 35 1.21 -8.47 10.03
CA ILE A 35 0.95 -7.03 10.18
C ILE A 35 2.09 -6.18 9.61
N GLU A 36 3.34 -6.65 9.64
CA GLU A 36 4.47 -5.93 9.05
C GLU A 36 4.42 -5.92 7.53
N VAL A 37 3.95 -7.01 6.92
CA VAL A 37 3.69 -7.04 5.47
C VAL A 37 2.61 -6.03 5.11
N ALA A 38 1.51 -5.97 5.87
CA ALA A 38 0.44 -5.00 5.64
C ALA A 38 0.94 -3.55 5.76
N ILE A 39 1.78 -3.25 6.75
CA ILE A 39 2.39 -1.93 6.94
C ILE A 39 3.27 -1.56 5.75
N ASP A 40 4.15 -2.47 5.30
CA ASP A 40 5.06 -2.22 4.16
C ASP A 40 4.29 -1.97 2.86
N GLU A 41 3.30 -2.80 2.56
CA GLU A 41 2.48 -2.68 1.35
C GLU A 41 1.65 -1.40 1.33
N MET A 42 1.00 -1.06 2.46
CA MET A 42 0.23 0.17 2.54
C MET A 42 1.15 1.40 2.51
N SER A 43 2.30 1.37 3.17
CA SER A 43 3.29 2.47 3.13
C SER A 43 3.83 2.70 1.73
N ALA A 44 4.12 1.63 0.98
CA ALA A 44 4.53 1.73 -0.42
C ALA A 44 3.43 2.37 -1.28
N LYS A 45 2.17 2.02 -1.05
CA LYS A 45 1.03 2.62 -1.77
C LYS A 45 0.85 4.10 -1.44
N VAL A 46 1.03 4.52 -0.18
CA VAL A 46 1.06 5.93 0.22
C VAL A 46 2.18 6.67 -0.50
N ALA A 47 3.40 6.13 -0.48
CA ALA A 47 4.55 6.76 -1.12
C ALA A 47 4.36 6.91 -2.62
N GLU A 48 3.79 5.90 -3.29
CA GLU A 48 3.49 5.96 -4.73
C GLU A 48 2.47 7.06 -5.06
N LEU A 49 1.35 7.15 -4.32
CA LEU A 49 0.34 8.20 -4.54
C LEU A 49 0.92 9.60 -4.31
N ARG A 50 1.69 9.79 -3.22
CA ARG A 50 2.33 11.08 -2.93
C ARG A 50 3.31 11.50 -4.02
N LEU A 51 4.11 10.57 -4.53
CA LEU A 51 5.06 10.83 -5.61
C LEU A 51 4.35 11.28 -6.90
N LEU A 52 3.21 10.64 -7.23
CA LEU A 52 2.42 11.03 -8.41
C LEU A 52 1.82 12.43 -8.24
N CYS A 53 1.41 12.80 -7.02
CA CYS A 53 0.85 14.12 -6.74
C CYS A 53 1.90 15.23 -6.71
N SER A 54 3.16 14.92 -6.38
CA SER A 54 4.25 15.90 -6.29
C SER A 54 5.13 15.98 -7.53
N ALA A 55 4.84 15.20 -8.57
CA ALA A 55 5.58 15.22 -9.83
C ALA A 55 5.47 16.61 -10.51
N SER A 56 6.58 17.08 -11.08
CA SER A 56 6.62 18.36 -11.82
C SER A 56 5.70 18.36 -13.04
N GLU A 57 5.52 17.20 -13.65
CA GLU A 57 4.52 16.95 -14.68
C GLU A 57 3.69 15.74 -14.23
N VAL A 58 2.40 15.96 -14.01
CA VAL A 58 1.50 14.92 -13.51
C VAL A 58 1.03 14.05 -14.68
N ASP A 59 1.41 12.78 -14.67
CA ASP A 59 0.84 11.76 -15.57
C ASP A 59 -0.57 11.41 -15.07
N MET A 60 -1.56 12.07 -15.68
CA MET A 60 -2.97 11.93 -15.31
C MET A 60 -3.47 10.49 -15.42
N ILE A 61 -3.08 9.75 -16.46
CA ILE A 61 -3.53 8.36 -16.66
C ILE A 61 -2.97 7.47 -15.56
N ARG A 62 -1.68 7.65 -15.24
CA ARG A 62 -1.04 6.89 -14.16
C ARG A 62 -1.63 7.25 -12.80
N LEU A 63 -1.90 8.53 -12.55
CA LEU A 63 -2.56 9.00 -11.34
C LEU A 63 -3.96 8.35 -11.19
N GLN A 64 -4.80 8.44 -12.23
CA GLN A 64 -6.14 7.87 -12.25
C GLN A 64 -6.12 6.35 -12.04
N LEU A 65 -5.26 5.63 -12.76
CA LEU A 65 -5.12 4.17 -12.63
C LEU A 65 -4.78 3.76 -11.20
N LYS A 66 -3.82 4.45 -10.58
CA LYS A 66 -3.35 4.15 -9.22
C LYS A 66 -4.35 4.55 -8.15
N LEU A 67 -5.01 5.70 -8.32
CA LEU A 67 -6.03 6.18 -7.41
C LEU A 67 -7.29 5.31 -7.47
N GLN A 68 -7.78 4.97 -8.67
CA GLN A 68 -8.90 4.06 -8.85
C GLN A 68 -8.60 2.67 -8.25
N GLY A 69 -7.40 2.12 -8.49
CA GLY A 69 -6.94 0.87 -7.86
C GLY A 69 -6.71 0.96 -6.34
N SER A 70 -6.91 2.14 -5.75
CA SER A 70 -6.81 2.39 -4.31
C SER A 70 -8.18 2.59 -3.67
N VAL A 71 -9.09 3.34 -4.31
CA VAL A 71 -10.41 3.70 -3.76
C VAL A 71 -11.56 2.83 -4.27
N SER A 72 -11.46 2.27 -5.49
CA SER A 72 -12.55 1.52 -6.14
C SER A 72 -12.34 0.01 -6.11
N VAL A 73 -11.49 -0.50 -5.19
CA VAL A 73 -11.30 -1.96 -5.04
C VAL A 73 -12.52 -2.55 -4.35
N GLN A 74 -13.48 -3.01 -5.16
CA GLN A 74 -14.65 -3.72 -4.68
C GLN A 74 -14.23 -5.09 -4.15
N VAL A 75 -14.34 -5.28 -2.83
CA VAL A 75 -14.36 -6.63 -2.27
C VAL A 75 -15.76 -7.17 -2.58
N GLY A 76 -15.89 -7.87 -3.71
CA GLY A 76 -17.11 -8.63 -4.00
C GLY A 76 -17.47 -9.46 -2.78
N THR A 77 -18.74 -9.42 -2.37
CA THR A 77 -19.32 -10.23 -1.30
C THR A 77 -19.09 -11.71 -1.57
N ALA A 78 -17.92 -12.23 -1.20
CA ALA A 78 -17.59 -13.64 -1.21
C ALA A 78 -16.57 -13.91 -0.10
N ALA A 79 -17.01 -14.70 0.88
CA ALA A 79 -16.25 -15.27 1.99
C ALA A 79 -15.97 -14.34 3.20
N ALA A 80 -17.03 -14.05 3.96
CA ALA A 80 -16.92 -14.05 5.42
C ALA A 80 -16.31 -15.40 5.85
N GLY A 81 -15.06 -15.40 6.32
CA GLY A 81 -14.44 -16.59 6.93
C GLY A 81 -13.00 -16.92 6.54
N LYS A 82 -12.37 -16.23 5.58
CA LYS A 82 -10.96 -16.51 5.24
C LYS A 82 -10.04 -15.44 5.85
N ARG A 83 -9.37 -15.81 6.94
CA ARG A 83 -8.21 -15.07 7.47
C ARG A 83 -7.22 -14.82 6.33
N PRO A 84 -6.61 -13.63 6.21
CA PRO A 84 -5.59 -13.39 5.20
C PRO A 84 -4.45 -14.38 5.40
N VAL A 85 -4.16 -15.18 4.38
CA VAL A 85 -3.00 -16.07 4.37
C VAL A 85 -1.83 -15.25 3.86
N ILE A 86 -1.18 -14.51 4.77
CA ILE A 86 0.04 -13.77 4.45
C ILE A 86 1.15 -14.78 4.22
N THR A 87 1.39 -15.07 2.95
CA THR A 87 2.39 -16.04 2.50
C THR A 87 3.69 -15.29 2.24
N ARG A 88 4.73 -15.66 3.00
CA ARG A 88 6.16 -15.41 2.79
C ARG A 88 6.51 -14.52 1.60
N ARG A 89 7.04 -13.33 1.85
CA ARG A 89 7.88 -12.61 0.87
C ARG A 89 9.24 -13.30 0.79
N ARG A 90 9.32 -14.40 0.05
CA ARG A 90 10.59 -15.03 -0.34
C ARG A 90 11.19 -14.12 -1.42
N LEU A 91 12.39 -13.56 -1.19
CA LEU A 91 13.18 -12.87 -2.22
C LEU A 91 13.72 -13.87 -3.27
N THR A 92 12.86 -14.73 -3.81
CA THR A 92 13.20 -15.63 -4.91
C THR A 92 12.11 -15.52 -5.97
N HIS A 93 12.53 -15.24 -7.21
CA HIS A 93 11.73 -15.09 -8.43
C HIS A 93 10.82 -16.29 -8.76
N THR A 94 9.75 -16.51 -8.01
CA THR A 94 8.66 -17.42 -8.40
C THR A 94 7.32 -16.76 -8.09
N PRO A 95 6.39 -16.70 -9.06
CA PRO A 95 5.08 -16.12 -8.83
C PRO A 95 4.26 -17.12 -8.02
N VAL A 96 4.14 -16.87 -6.71
CA VAL A 96 3.03 -17.42 -5.92
C VAL A 96 1.76 -16.80 -6.51
N PRO A 97 0.64 -17.53 -6.67
CA PRO A 97 -0.61 -16.93 -7.09
C PRO A 97 -0.99 -15.90 -6.02
N LEU A 98 -0.69 -14.64 -6.32
CA LEU A 98 -1.06 -13.46 -5.56
C LEU A 98 -2.56 -13.53 -5.39
N GLN A 99 -3.00 -13.56 -4.14
CA GLN A 99 -4.40 -13.40 -3.81
C GLN A 99 -4.88 -12.12 -4.49
N VAL A 100 -5.86 -12.29 -5.38
CA VAL A 100 -6.37 -11.29 -6.33
C VAL A 100 -6.75 -10.01 -5.58
N ASN A 101 -5.84 -9.03 -5.55
CA ASN A 101 -6.04 -7.66 -5.07
C ASN A 101 -6.94 -7.50 -3.83
N ALA A 102 -6.44 -7.89 -2.66
CA ALA A 102 -7.08 -7.48 -1.41
C ALA A 102 -6.98 -5.94 -1.30
N GLY A 103 -8.12 -5.25 -1.37
CA GLY A 103 -8.18 -3.79 -1.23
C GLY A 103 -7.70 -3.33 0.16
N PRO A 104 -7.37 -2.04 0.34
CA PRO A 104 -6.91 -1.48 1.62
C PRO A 104 -7.80 -1.87 2.82
N LEU A 105 -9.13 -1.92 2.60
CA LEU A 105 -10.11 -2.33 3.62
C LEU A 105 -9.94 -3.77 4.11
N ALA A 106 -9.41 -4.68 3.28
CA ALA A 106 -9.14 -6.05 3.70
C ALA A 106 -8.03 -6.10 4.76
N TYR A 107 -6.98 -5.30 4.59
CA TYR A 107 -5.93 -5.15 5.60
C TYR A 107 -6.48 -4.50 6.87
N ALA A 108 -7.27 -3.43 6.74
CA ALA A 108 -7.88 -2.77 7.90
C ALA A 108 -8.75 -3.75 8.72
N ARG A 109 -9.68 -4.47 8.08
CA ARG A 109 -10.53 -5.45 8.78
C ARG A 109 -9.75 -6.60 9.40
N ALA A 110 -8.63 -7.01 8.78
CA ALA A 110 -7.84 -8.13 9.26
C ALA A 110 -6.98 -7.82 10.49
N PHE A 111 -6.54 -6.56 10.63
CA PHE A 111 -5.53 -6.17 11.61
C PHE A 111 -5.97 -5.07 12.59
N LEU A 112 -6.99 -4.29 12.26
CA LEU A 112 -7.40 -3.11 13.02
C LEU A 112 -8.76 -3.24 13.72
N ASP A 113 -9.58 -4.23 13.36
CA ASP A 113 -10.83 -4.54 14.07
C ASP A 113 -10.55 -4.92 15.54
N ASP A 114 -11.39 -4.48 16.48
CA ASP A 114 -11.21 -4.68 17.93
C ASP A 114 -10.94 -6.14 18.35
N SER A 115 -11.52 -7.10 17.63
CA SER A 115 -11.34 -8.54 17.91
C SER A 115 -10.00 -9.06 17.39
N SER A 116 -9.46 -8.42 16.35
CA SER A 116 -8.22 -8.81 15.67
C SER A 116 -6.99 -8.08 16.23
N ALA A 117 -7.12 -6.78 16.53
CA ALA A 117 -6.04 -5.91 16.95
C ALA A 117 -5.36 -6.41 18.24
N LYS A 118 -6.13 -6.97 19.18
CA LYS A 118 -5.62 -7.55 20.44
C LYS A 118 -4.65 -8.72 20.25
N LYS A 119 -4.56 -9.29 19.04
CA LYS A 119 -3.66 -10.41 18.70
C LYS A 119 -2.28 -9.94 18.23
N PHE A 120 -2.09 -8.63 18.03
CA PHE A 120 -0.88 -8.04 17.50
C PHE A 120 -0.27 -7.04 18.49
N PRO A 121 1.04 -6.76 18.41
CA PRO A 121 1.67 -5.75 19.24
C PRO A 121 1.05 -4.35 19.04
N ASP A 122 0.75 -3.65 20.13
CA ASP A 122 0.10 -2.32 20.09
C ASP A 122 0.85 -1.30 19.24
N ASN A 123 2.18 -1.34 19.25
CA ASN A 123 3.01 -0.46 18.43
C ASN A 123 2.80 -0.71 16.92
N LYS A 124 2.64 -1.97 16.50
CA LYS A 124 2.36 -2.33 15.10
C LYS A 124 0.94 -1.95 14.71
N VAL A 125 -0.04 -2.13 15.60
CA VAL A 125 -1.42 -1.68 15.37
C VAL A 125 -1.48 -0.16 15.21
N LYS A 126 -0.83 0.60 16.12
CA LYS A 126 -0.74 2.06 16.02
C LYS A 126 -0.07 2.51 14.73
N GLN A 127 1.05 1.88 14.37
CA GLN A 127 1.76 2.17 13.12
C GLN A 127 0.88 1.92 11.90
N LEU A 128 0.16 0.80 11.85
CA LEU A 128 -0.74 0.51 10.73
C LEU A 128 -1.89 1.53 10.66
N LYS A 129 -2.49 1.93 11.79
CA LYS A 129 -3.50 3.02 11.82
C LYS A 129 -2.95 4.32 11.24
N GLU A 130 -1.73 4.71 11.63
CA GLU A 130 -1.07 5.91 11.11
C GLU A 130 -0.84 5.84 9.59
N VAL A 131 -0.40 4.68 9.08
CA VAL A 131 -0.25 4.45 7.63
C VAL A 131 -1.60 4.58 6.91
N PHE A 132 -2.71 4.11 7.49
CA PHE A 132 -4.04 4.28 6.90
C PHE A 132 -4.53 5.74 6.88
N ARG A 133 -4.19 6.53 7.90
CA ARG A 133 -4.46 7.98 7.87
C ARG A 133 -3.72 8.64 6.71
N HIS A 134 -2.42 8.38 6.61
CA HIS A 134 -1.62 8.87 5.49
C HIS A 134 -2.12 8.39 4.13
N PHE A 135 -2.66 7.18 4.05
CA PHE A 135 -3.27 6.66 2.85
C PHE A 135 -4.55 7.43 2.48
N ALA A 136 -5.45 7.65 3.44
CA ALA A 136 -6.66 8.46 3.24
C ALA A 136 -6.31 9.89 2.78
N ASP A 137 -5.32 10.52 3.43
CA ASP A 137 -4.83 11.85 3.06
C ASP A 137 -4.29 11.88 1.62
N SER A 138 -3.49 10.87 1.26
CA SER A 138 -2.85 10.81 -0.06
C SER A 138 -3.87 10.55 -1.18
N CYS A 139 -4.92 9.76 -0.90
CA CYS A 139 -6.05 9.59 -1.80
C CYS A 139 -6.84 10.89 -1.98
N GLY A 140 -7.08 11.65 -0.90
CA GLY A 140 -7.74 12.96 -0.96
C GLY A 140 -6.94 13.98 -1.78
N GLN A 141 -5.62 14.05 -1.56
CA GLN A 141 -4.73 14.89 -2.36
C GLN A 141 -4.73 14.47 -3.84
N ALA A 142 -4.67 13.18 -4.13
CA ALA A 142 -4.72 12.65 -5.48
C ALA A 142 -6.04 12.97 -6.20
N LEU A 143 -7.17 12.95 -5.48
CA LEU A 143 -8.46 13.41 -6.01
C LEU A 143 -8.41 14.92 -6.32
N ALA A 144 -7.91 15.74 -5.41
CA ALA A 144 -7.80 17.18 -5.64
C ALA A 144 -6.89 17.54 -6.83
N VAL A 145 -5.79 16.80 -7.02
CA VAL A 145 -4.94 16.94 -8.21
C VAL A 145 -5.67 16.49 -9.46
N ASN A 146 -6.35 15.34 -9.42
CA ASN A 146 -7.12 14.83 -10.55
C ASN A 146 -8.22 15.82 -10.99
N GLU A 147 -8.95 16.42 -10.05
CA GLU A 147 -10.01 17.41 -10.32
C GLU A 147 -9.51 18.63 -11.12
N ARG A 148 -8.25 19.03 -10.94
CA ARG A 148 -7.65 20.16 -11.66
C ARG A 148 -7.19 19.80 -13.08
N LEU A 149 -7.06 18.51 -13.38
CA LEU A 149 -6.49 18.00 -14.63
C LEU A 149 -7.53 17.40 -15.57
N ILE A 150 -8.67 16.93 -15.03
CA ILE A 150 -9.74 16.35 -15.83
C ILE A 150 -10.41 17.38 -16.75
N LYS A 151 -10.96 16.89 -17.86
CA LYS A 151 -11.82 17.63 -18.77
C LYS A 151 -13.29 17.40 -18.44
N GLU A 152 -14.18 18.20 -19.01
CA GLU A 152 -15.63 18.14 -18.76
C GLU A 152 -16.23 16.75 -19.05
N ASP A 153 -15.72 16.04 -20.06
CA ASP A 153 -16.14 14.68 -20.41
C ASP A 153 -15.74 13.61 -19.39
N GLN A 154 -14.85 13.93 -18.45
CA GLN A 154 -14.39 13.04 -17.38
C GLN A 154 -15.00 13.36 -16.00
N GLN A 155 -15.94 14.30 -15.92
CA GLN A 155 -16.52 14.74 -14.65
C GLN A 155 -17.28 13.62 -13.93
N GLU A 156 -18.10 12.85 -14.65
CA GLU A 156 -18.88 11.74 -14.08
C GLU A 156 -17.95 10.66 -13.48
N TYR A 157 -16.86 10.33 -14.18
CA TYR A 157 -15.85 9.39 -13.70
C TYR A 157 -15.19 9.89 -12.41
N HIS A 158 -14.87 11.18 -12.34
CA HIS A 158 -14.28 11.79 -11.15
C HIS A 158 -15.25 11.78 -9.96
N ASP A 159 -16.53 12.08 -10.18
CA ASP A 159 -17.55 12.07 -9.15
C ASP A 159 -17.76 10.66 -8.57
N GLU A 160 -17.70 9.62 -9.40
CA GLU A 160 -17.72 8.23 -8.96
C GLU A 160 -16.48 7.89 -8.11
N MET A 161 -15.29 8.33 -8.51
CA MET A 161 -14.08 8.15 -7.70
C MET A 161 -14.17 8.86 -6.35
N LYS A 162 -14.72 10.07 -6.30
CA LYS A 162 -15.01 10.80 -5.06
C LYS A 162 -16.01 10.04 -4.19
N ALA A 163 -17.06 9.47 -4.77
CA ALA A 163 -18.03 8.65 -4.04
C ALA A 163 -17.36 7.41 -3.41
N ASN A 164 -16.56 6.68 -4.19
CA ASN A 164 -15.81 5.52 -3.70
C ASN A 164 -14.84 5.89 -2.56
N TYR A 165 -14.17 7.04 -2.65
CA TYR A 165 -13.31 7.55 -1.58
C TYR A 165 -14.08 7.89 -0.29
N ARG A 166 -15.27 8.48 -0.40
CA ARG A 166 -16.14 8.72 0.76
C ARG A 166 -16.58 7.41 1.44
N ASP A 167 -16.90 6.39 0.65
CA ASP A 167 -17.23 5.08 1.20
C ASP A 167 -16.04 4.43 1.91
N LEU A 168 -14.84 4.49 1.29
CA LEU A 168 -13.60 4.00 1.86
C LEU A 168 -13.27 4.66 3.21
N THR A 169 -13.34 6.00 3.29
CA THR A 169 -13.03 6.76 4.52
C THR A 169 -14.05 6.50 5.62
N ARG A 170 -15.33 6.38 5.28
CA ARG A 170 -16.38 5.99 6.23
C ARG A 170 -16.13 4.59 6.81
N GLU A 171 -15.79 3.63 5.97
CA GLU A 171 -15.48 2.28 6.43
C GLU A 171 -14.22 2.22 7.29
N LEU A 172 -13.14 2.91 6.89
CA LEU A 172 -11.93 3.03 7.70
C LEU A 172 -12.22 3.64 9.07
N SER A 173 -13.06 4.69 9.12
CA SER A 173 -13.47 5.32 10.37
C SER A 173 -14.22 4.33 11.28
N SER A 174 -15.09 3.50 10.70
CA SER A 174 -15.81 2.46 11.44
C SER A 174 -14.87 1.38 11.98
N ILE A 175 -13.87 0.96 11.21
CA ILE A 175 -12.93 -0.11 11.62
C ILE A 175 -11.93 0.41 12.67
N MET A 176 -11.46 1.65 12.51
CA MET A 176 -10.44 2.23 13.38
C MET A 176 -11.03 2.85 14.65
N HIS A 177 -12.36 3.00 14.72
CA HIS A 177 -13.12 3.66 15.77
C HIS A 177 -12.68 5.12 16.03
N GLU A 178 -12.31 5.82 14.96
CA GLU A 178 -11.88 7.22 14.98
C GLU A 178 -12.32 7.91 13.68
N GLN A 179 -12.48 9.24 13.71
CA GLN A 179 -12.75 9.99 12.48
C GLN A 179 -11.48 10.05 11.64
N VAL A 180 -11.55 9.47 10.43
CA VAL A 180 -10.52 9.63 9.41
C VAL A 180 -10.89 10.85 8.59
N ASP A 181 -10.39 12.02 8.98
CA ASP A 181 -10.61 13.27 8.26
C ASP A 181 -9.84 13.23 6.92
N GLY A 182 -10.53 12.82 5.86
CA GLY A 182 -10.01 12.87 4.49
C GLY A 182 -9.96 14.28 3.88
N GLU A 183 -10.49 15.28 4.59
CA GLU A 183 -10.57 16.67 4.17
C GLU A 183 -9.74 17.56 5.10
N ARG A 184 -8.43 17.60 4.88
CA ARG A 184 -7.64 18.81 5.15
C ARG A 184 -7.22 19.45 3.84
N LEU A 185 -8.21 19.99 3.13
CA LEU A 185 -7.94 20.92 2.02
C LEU A 185 -8.53 22.29 2.37
N GLY A 186 -7.67 23.17 2.90
CA GLY A 186 -7.89 24.62 2.90
C GLY A 186 -8.31 25.26 4.24
N THR A 187 -7.33 25.79 4.98
CA THR A 187 -7.36 27.15 5.56
C THR A 187 -6.00 27.42 6.20
N ASP A 188 -5.09 27.97 5.40
CA ASP A 188 -4.29 29.18 5.70
C ASP A 188 -3.55 29.61 4.43
#